data_AF-A0A517QWT6-F1
#
_entry.id   AF-A0A517QWT6-F1
#
_cell.length_a   1.000
_cell.length_b   1.000
_cell.length_c   1.000
_cell.angle_alpha   90.00
_cell.angle_beta   90.00
_cell.angle_gamma   90.00
#
_symmetry.space_group_name_H-M   'P 1'
#
loop_
_entity.id
_entity.type
_entity.pdbx_description
1 polymer ?
#
loop_
_entity_poly.entity_id
_entity_poly.type
_entity_poly.pdbx_seq_one_letter_code
_entity_poly.pdbx_strand_id
1 'polypeptide(L)'
;MNQRFQELWADFLEGDLDESGIAELDELLASNDDLLKEVGDLYEQHRMLGLLMQPYESRDFVDSVKFAIQAEKSDFVNGVVGRLGSRPRSGIWSGLTIVASTLMVSVLSVWTFAATFPRGTREVVVERIVTRSNEYVATLARAEDCRWSGRALPQGSRLMAGPLQLNSGTALIRFDGGATARITGPVVIDLHSAGEAELHSGRAVVRAPEEAAGFILRTPAKDLIDLGTEFAADVSLSGETELHVLEGEVRFGGRSGRKSVLAAGNSRRFDLSSDGFGETISFDPERFQNSLPVIDRSRIGRLTARESFDYPFAEAPGNEAQADDGLGWKSHWYRTTRASKLPVEFSPDVLLPTPIGLASAEPGCLTLPTEETDWTYREASKRLLSHPIDLDSDGVWYASFLIRPGVSTGDKYQWLQFILNERTKDWATKTRLGAGILSNNRPIIHDTAGNTVGETPLVDGATYLFVIKVVTGSDRPEQVFLKVYGSDDRVDSAEPVVWTVVGRTASHHGKIDSVHIFNGPGRRFDIDDIRCGTSWEAVTPLADDASLDTALDSGSTSAQLGANQYSRRGRRSRRLAGRSAIS
;
A
#
# COMPACT_ATOMS: atom_id res chain seq x y z
N MET A 1 -23.75 29.96 0.05
CA MET A 1 -23.40 29.10 -1.09
C MET A 1 -24.65 28.35 -1.50
N ASN A 2 -24.96 28.24 -2.78
CA ASN A 2 -26.16 27.54 -3.23
C ASN A 2 -25.94 26.03 -3.05
N GLN A 3 -26.66 25.44 -2.10
CA GLN A 3 -26.51 24.03 -1.72
C GLN A 3 -26.69 23.09 -2.92
N ARG A 4 -27.59 23.45 -3.85
CA ARG A 4 -27.84 22.68 -5.07
C ARG A 4 -26.65 22.67 -6.03
N PHE A 5 -25.95 23.79 -6.15
CA PHE A 5 -24.75 23.88 -6.99
C PHE A 5 -23.62 23.02 -6.42
N GLN A 6 -23.43 22.99 -5.09
CA GLN A 6 -22.40 22.15 -4.47
C GLN A 6 -22.66 20.65 -4.67
N GLU A 7 -23.92 20.23 -4.61
CA GLU A 7 -24.34 18.84 -4.86
C GLU A 7 -24.06 18.45 -6.33
N LEU A 8 -24.55 19.24 -7.29
CA LEU A 8 -24.33 18.98 -8.72
C LEU A 8 -22.84 19.02 -9.09
N TRP A 9 -22.06 19.91 -8.47
CA TRP A 9 -20.62 20.02 -8.71
C TRP A 9 -19.83 18.84 -8.10
N ALA A 10 -20.21 18.36 -6.92
CA ALA A 10 -19.59 17.17 -6.31
C ALA A 10 -19.89 15.91 -7.13
N ASP A 11 -21.16 15.70 -7.50
CA ASP A 11 -21.59 14.57 -8.33
C ASP A 11 -20.92 14.63 -9.74
N PHE A 12 -20.71 15.83 -10.29
CA PHE A 12 -19.94 16.02 -11.54
C PHE A 12 -18.48 15.58 -11.41
N LEU A 13 -17.80 15.93 -10.30
CA LEU A 13 -16.41 15.57 -10.05
C LEU A 13 -16.21 14.08 -9.73
N GLU A 14 -17.23 13.44 -9.15
CA GLU A 14 -17.24 12.00 -8.85
C GLU A 14 -17.63 11.14 -10.07
N GLY A 15 -18.15 11.77 -11.13
CA GLY A 15 -18.56 11.09 -12.38
C GLY A 15 -19.96 10.48 -12.31
N ASP A 16 -20.72 10.81 -11.27
CA ASP A 16 -22.04 10.25 -10.96
C ASP A 16 -23.20 11.15 -11.45
N LEU A 17 -22.90 12.24 -12.16
CA LEU A 17 -23.89 13.19 -12.67
C LEU A 17 -24.50 12.74 -14.01
N ASP A 18 -25.83 12.58 -14.06
CA ASP A 18 -26.57 12.20 -15.27
C ASP A 18 -26.80 13.37 -16.26
N GLU A 19 -27.31 13.08 -17.46
CA GLU A 19 -27.55 14.10 -18.51
C GLU A 19 -28.48 15.25 -18.05
N SER A 20 -29.41 14.97 -17.13
CA SER A 20 -30.34 15.97 -16.60
C SER A 20 -29.66 16.90 -15.59
N GLY A 21 -28.80 16.34 -14.73
CA GLY A 21 -27.96 17.07 -13.80
C GLY A 21 -26.90 17.92 -14.51
N ILE A 22 -26.35 17.43 -15.63
CA ILE A 22 -25.42 18.20 -16.47
C ILE A 22 -26.12 19.44 -17.05
N ALA A 23 -27.34 19.30 -17.58
CA ALA A 23 -28.09 20.43 -18.11
C ALA A 23 -28.46 21.45 -17.03
N GLU A 24 -28.84 20.99 -15.82
CA GLU A 24 -29.14 21.86 -14.67
C GLU A 24 -27.88 22.62 -14.20
N LEU A 25 -26.73 21.94 -14.15
CA LEU A 25 -25.45 22.56 -13.80
C LEU A 25 -25.04 23.63 -14.83
N ASP A 26 -25.23 23.36 -16.13
CA ASP A 26 -24.90 24.29 -17.21
C ASP A 26 -25.79 25.55 -17.17
N GLU A 27 -27.08 25.40 -16.86
CA GLU A 27 -28.02 26.52 -16.68
C GLU A 27 -27.67 27.37 -15.44
N LEU A 28 -27.26 26.73 -14.34
CA LEU A 28 -26.80 27.41 -13.12
C LEU A 28 -25.51 28.20 -13.33
N LEU A 29 -24.59 27.67 -14.15
CA LEU A 29 -23.35 28.37 -14.51
C LEU A 29 -23.62 29.51 -15.48
N ALA A 30 -24.47 29.30 -16.49
CA ALA A 30 -24.83 30.34 -17.45
C ALA A 30 -25.61 31.52 -16.83
N SER A 31 -26.31 31.29 -15.71
CA SER A 31 -27.13 32.30 -15.02
C SER A 31 -26.39 33.07 -13.91
N ASN A 32 -25.16 32.67 -13.55
CA ASN A 32 -24.43 33.28 -12.44
C ASN A 32 -22.91 33.32 -12.66
N ASP A 33 -22.41 34.47 -13.13
CA ASP A 33 -20.98 34.71 -13.41
C ASP A 33 -20.07 34.53 -12.18
N ASP A 34 -20.59 34.67 -10.95
CA ASP A 34 -19.80 34.45 -9.74
C ASP A 34 -19.60 32.95 -9.46
N LEU A 35 -20.60 32.10 -9.76
CA LEU A 35 -20.46 30.64 -9.71
C LEU A 35 -19.51 30.12 -10.81
N LEU A 36 -19.50 30.80 -11.96
CA LEU A 36 -18.61 30.47 -13.08
C LEU A 36 -17.12 30.72 -12.72
N LYS A 37 -16.84 31.81 -12.00
CA LYS A 37 -15.50 32.07 -11.44
C LYS A 37 -15.14 31.08 -10.32
N GLU A 38 -16.10 30.76 -9.45
CA GLU A 38 -15.90 29.79 -8.36
C GLU A 38 -15.67 28.36 -8.89
N VAL A 39 -16.34 27.96 -9.98
CA VAL A 39 -16.04 26.75 -10.75
C VAL A 39 -14.64 26.80 -11.33
N GLY A 40 -14.23 27.93 -11.90
CA GLY A 40 -12.88 28.13 -12.40
C GLY A 40 -11.83 27.82 -11.33
N ASP A 41 -12.01 28.36 -10.12
CA ASP A 41 -11.11 28.15 -8.99
C ASP A 41 -11.17 26.70 -8.45
N LEU A 42 -12.36 26.10 -8.35
CA LEU A 42 -12.57 24.72 -7.89
C LEU A 42 -12.04 23.69 -8.90
N TYR A 43 -12.23 23.95 -10.19
CA TYR A 43 -11.70 23.13 -11.28
C TYR A 43 -10.19 23.29 -11.41
N GLU A 44 -9.63 24.48 -11.20
CA GLU A 44 -8.17 24.69 -11.17
C GLU A 44 -7.54 23.95 -9.96
N GLN A 45 -8.20 23.96 -8.79
CA GLN A 45 -7.80 23.12 -7.65
C GLN A 45 -7.90 21.62 -7.95
N HIS A 46 -8.99 21.16 -8.58
CA HIS A 46 -9.19 19.76 -8.96
C HIS A 46 -8.22 19.31 -10.06
N ARG A 47 -7.90 20.19 -11.02
CA ARG A 47 -6.92 19.93 -12.09
C ARG A 47 -5.48 19.99 -11.57
N MET A 48 -5.18 20.86 -10.59
CA MET A 48 -3.91 20.81 -9.86
C MET A 48 -3.77 19.53 -9.05
N LEU A 49 -4.86 19.05 -8.42
CA LEU A 49 -4.90 17.73 -7.79
C LEU A 49 -4.71 16.60 -8.82
N GLY A 50 -5.33 16.69 -10.01
CA GLY A 50 -5.13 15.74 -11.11
C GLY A 50 -3.71 15.75 -11.71
N LEU A 51 -3.09 16.92 -11.82
CA LEU A 51 -1.69 17.09 -12.25
C LEU A 51 -0.68 16.59 -11.21
N LEU A 52 -1.04 16.63 -9.93
CA LEU A 52 -0.26 16.03 -8.84
C LEU A 52 -0.48 14.50 -8.72
N MET A 53 -1.46 13.93 -9.43
CA MET A 53 -1.80 12.51 -9.39
C MET A 53 -1.38 11.70 -10.63
N GLN A 54 -0.56 12.24 -11.55
CA GLN A 54 0.01 11.43 -12.64
C GLN A 54 1.45 10.97 -12.32
N PRO A 55 1.77 9.68 -12.55
CA PRO A 55 3.12 9.17 -12.42
C PRO A 55 4.02 9.75 -13.53
N TYR A 56 5.21 10.15 -13.12
CA TYR A 56 6.19 10.88 -13.90
C TYR A 56 6.87 9.95 -14.93
N GLU A 57 6.44 9.96 -16.19
CA GLU A 57 7.29 9.46 -17.30
C GLU A 57 7.43 10.46 -18.45
N SER A 58 8.70 10.72 -18.77
CA SER A 58 9.29 11.27 -20.00
C SER A 58 9.19 12.78 -20.27
N ARG A 59 10.36 13.35 -20.62
CA ARG A 59 10.56 14.73 -21.10
C ARG A 59 9.74 15.08 -22.35
N ASP A 60 9.23 14.07 -23.07
CA ASP A 60 8.44 14.25 -24.29
C ASP A 60 7.06 14.88 -24.00
N PHE A 61 6.47 14.62 -22.81
CA PHE A 61 5.22 15.24 -22.38
C PHE A 61 5.38 16.74 -22.08
N VAL A 62 6.52 17.15 -21.51
CA VAL A 62 6.79 18.57 -21.22
C VAL A 62 6.97 19.36 -22.52
N ASP A 63 7.57 18.76 -23.54
CA ASP A 63 7.73 19.40 -24.85
C ASP A 63 6.42 19.40 -25.65
N SER A 64 5.59 18.36 -25.57
CA SER A 64 4.25 18.34 -26.20
C SER A 64 3.26 19.30 -25.52
N VAL A 65 3.32 19.43 -24.18
CA VAL A 65 2.49 20.37 -23.41
C VAL A 65 2.96 21.81 -23.62
N LYS A 66 4.27 22.09 -23.74
CA LYS A 66 4.77 23.41 -24.14
C LYS A 66 4.30 23.80 -25.55
N PHE A 67 4.25 22.85 -26.47
CA PHE A 67 3.75 23.08 -27.83
C PHE A 67 2.23 23.32 -27.85
N ALA A 68 1.47 22.56 -27.05
CA ALA A 68 0.01 22.70 -26.93
C ALA A 68 -0.43 23.99 -26.23
N ILE A 69 0.26 24.40 -25.16
CA ILE A 69 -0.01 25.65 -24.42
C ILE A 69 0.28 26.89 -25.27
N GLN A 70 1.26 26.82 -26.19
CA GLN A 70 1.52 27.91 -27.15
C GLN A 70 0.49 27.97 -28.29
N ALA A 71 -0.05 26.82 -28.72
CA ALA A 71 -1.09 26.75 -29.74
C ALA A 71 -2.45 27.28 -29.25
N GLU A 72 -2.93 26.84 -28.08
CA GLU A 72 -4.25 27.24 -27.54
C GLU A 72 -4.35 28.72 -27.15
N LYS A 73 -3.26 29.34 -26.70
CA LYS A 73 -3.26 30.79 -26.38
C LYS A 73 -3.46 31.67 -27.61
N SER A 74 -3.09 31.19 -28.81
CA SER A 74 -3.28 31.94 -30.05
C SER A 74 -4.68 31.81 -30.64
N ASP A 75 -5.30 30.64 -30.51
CA ASP A 75 -6.65 30.37 -31.04
C ASP A 75 -7.76 30.95 -30.14
N PHE A 76 -7.54 31.00 -28.82
CA PHE A 76 -8.47 31.65 -27.89
C PHE A 76 -8.51 33.18 -28.06
N VAL A 77 -7.36 33.83 -28.25
CA VAL A 77 -7.28 35.30 -28.45
C VAL A 77 -7.90 35.72 -29.79
N ASN A 78 -7.71 34.94 -30.85
CA ASN A 78 -8.34 35.19 -32.16
C ASN A 78 -9.86 34.94 -32.15
N GLY A 79 -10.33 33.98 -31.35
CA GLY A 79 -11.76 33.68 -31.17
C GLY A 79 -12.54 34.76 -30.40
N VAL A 80 -11.89 35.42 -29.43
CA VAL A 80 -12.50 36.47 -28.61
C VAL A 80 -12.50 37.83 -29.30
N VAL A 81 -11.50 38.14 -30.14
CA VAL A 81 -11.49 39.36 -30.97
C VAL A 81 -12.50 39.29 -32.12
N GLY A 82 -12.88 38.09 -32.57
CA GLY A 82 -13.84 37.89 -33.67
C GLY A 82 -15.33 38.09 -33.31
N ARG A 83 -15.70 38.16 -32.03
CA ARG A 83 -17.12 38.24 -31.59
C ARG A 83 -17.54 39.55 -30.93
N LEU A 84 -16.65 40.54 -30.83
CA LEU A 84 -17.02 41.91 -30.44
C LEU A 84 -16.74 42.87 -31.60
N GLY A 85 -17.72 43.04 -32.49
CA GLY A 85 -17.68 44.14 -33.48
C GLY A 85 -18.38 43.91 -34.82
N SER A 86 -19.65 43.48 -34.85
CA SER A 86 -20.46 43.51 -36.08
C SER A 86 -21.31 44.80 -36.19
N ARG A 87 -20.81 45.77 -36.99
CA ARG A 87 -21.53 46.64 -37.98
C ARG A 87 -22.51 47.74 -37.48
N PRO A 88 -22.97 48.69 -38.35
CA PRO A 88 -22.29 49.49 -39.38
C PRO A 88 -22.74 51.00 -39.43
N ARG A 89 -21.90 51.91 -39.97
CA ARG A 89 -22.21 52.95 -41.00
C ARG A 89 -21.35 54.22 -40.91
N SER A 90 -20.98 54.68 -42.11
CA SER A 90 -20.58 56.01 -42.59
C SER A 90 -19.27 56.65 -42.12
N GLY A 91 -18.34 56.81 -43.08
CA GLY A 91 -17.71 58.10 -43.35
C GLY A 91 -16.24 58.29 -42.94
N ILE A 92 -15.35 58.17 -43.94
CA ILE A 92 -14.20 59.07 -44.21
C ILE A 92 -13.00 59.10 -43.22
N TRP A 93 -11.87 58.57 -43.73
CA TRP A 93 -10.45 59.01 -43.64
C TRP A 93 -9.53 58.70 -42.43
N SER A 94 -8.42 58.04 -42.80
CA SER A 94 -6.99 58.19 -42.40
C SER A 94 -6.52 57.94 -40.96
N GLY A 95 -5.60 56.98 -40.81
CA GLY A 95 -4.66 56.91 -39.68
C GLY A 95 -3.92 55.57 -39.55
N LEU A 96 -2.91 55.31 -40.39
CA LEU A 96 -2.12 54.07 -40.40
C LEU A 96 -0.62 54.41 -40.34
N THR A 97 -0.06 54.63 -39.14
CA THR A 97 1.40 54.85 -38.95
C THR A 97 2.01 54.40 -37.60
N ILE A 98 1.34 53.70 -36.67
CA ILE A 98 1.93 53.40 -35.32
C ILE A 98 1.94 51.89 -34.96
N VAL A 99 2.25 50.99 -35.89
CA VAL A 99 2.43 49.55 -35.54
C VAL A 99 3.76 48.96 -36.01
N ALA A 100 4.48 49.60 -36.94
CA ALA A 100 5.72 49.05 -37.50
C ALA A 100 6.99 49.30 -36.65
N SER A 101 6.98 50.27 -35.72
CA SER A 101 8.18 50.70 -34.98
C SER A 101 8.47 49.90 -33.70
N THR A 102 7.48 49.23 -33.12
CA THR A 102 7.63 48.49 -31.84
C THR A 102 8.14 47.06 -31.98
N LEU A 103 7.99 46.45 -33.17
CA LEU A 103 8.46 45.09 -33.46
C LEU A 103 9.96 45.02 -33.80
N MET A 104 10.57 46.12 -34.25
CA MET A 104 11.97 46.11 -34.69
C MET A 104 12.97 46.31 -33.53
N VAL A 105 12.56 46.96 -32.45
CA VAL A 105 13.40 47.21 -31.25
C VAL A 105 13.51 45.95 -30.36
N SER A 106 12.49 45.10 -30.35
CA SER A 106 12.44 43.88 -29.55
C SER A 106 13.33 42.76 -30.12
N VAL A 107 13.45 42.65 -31.44
CA VAL A 107 14.31 41.64 -32.09
C VAL A 107 15.81 41.99 -31.95
N LEU A 108 16.19 43.26 -32.00
CA LEU A 108 17.59 43.69 -31.81
C LEU A 108 18.10 43.53 -30.37
N SER A 109 17.19 43.60 -29.39
CA SER A 109 17.54 43.45 -27.97
C SER A 109 17.87 41.99 -27.59
N VAL A 110 17.25 41.02 -28.27
CA VAL A 110 17.52 39.59 -28.06
C VAL A 110 18.85 39.16 -28.70
N TRP A 111 19.22 39.77 -29.83
CA TRP A 111 20.46 39.44 -30.55
C TRP A 111 21.73 39.98 -29.87
N THR A 112 21.66 41.16 -29.24
CA THR A 112 22.81 41.76 -28.54
C THR A 112 23.08 41.08 -27.19
N PHE A 113 22.06 40.54 -26.52
CA PHE A 113 22.22 39.82 -25.26
C PHE A 113 22.86 38.43 -25.45
N ALA A 114 22.58 37.75 -26.56
CA ALA A 114 23.16 36.44 -26.87
C ALA A 114 24.65 36.48 -27.27
N ALA A 115 25.18 37.65 -27.65
CA ALA A 115 26.56 37.80 -28.14
C ALA A 115 27.58 38.16 -27.04
N THR A 116 27.14 38.48 -25.82
CA THR A 116 28.02 39.02 -24.75
C THR A 116 28.35 38.01 -23.63
N PHE A 117 27.74 36.82 -23.63
CA PHE A 117 28.08 35.78 -22.65
C PHE A 117 29.16 34.83 -23.21
N PRO A 118 30.35 34.74 -22.58
CA PRO A 118 31.44 33.90 -23.06
C PRO A 118 31.04 32.42 -22.95
N ARG A 119 31.11 31.70 -24.08
CA ARG A 119 31.01 30.23 -24.14
C ARG A 119 32.28 29.62 -23.54
N GLY A 120 32.34 29.56 -22.21
CA GLY A 120 33.29 28.71 -21.51
C GLY A 120 32.79 27.26 -21.56
N THR A 121 33.48 26.40 -22.31
CA THR A 121 33.42 24.94 -22.13
C THR A 121 33.96 24.63 -20.74
N ARG A 122 33.08 24.63 -19.74
CA ARG A 122 33.30 23.84 -18.52
C ARG A 122 33.18 22.39 -18.94
N GLU A 123 34.28 21.64 -18.87
CA GLU A 123 34.20 20.19 -18.68
C GLU A 123 33.29 19.96 -17.47
N VAL A 124 32.07 19.52 -17.75
CA VAL A 124 31.20 18.98 -16.74
C VAL A 124 31.82 17.63 -16.40
N VAL A 125 32.64 17.60 -15.36
CA VAL A 125 32.80 16.37 -14.58
C VAL A 125 31.39 16.05 -14.10
N VAL A 126 30.73 15.13 -14.80
CA VAL A 126 29.47 14.54 -14.34
C VAL A 126 29.87 13.67 -13.16
N GLU A 127 30.04 14.31 -12.00
CA GLU A 127 29.94 13.60 -10.74
C GLU A 127 28.52 13.03 -10.76
N ARG A 128 28.44 11.71 -10.89
CA ARG A 128 27.21 10.95 -10.97
C ARG A 128 26.48 11.16 -9.65
N ILE A 129 25.72 12.25 -9.54
CA ILE A 129 24.62 12.34 -8.60
C ILE A 129 23.68 11.24 -9.08
N VAL A 130 23.79 10.07 -8.46
CA VAL A 130 22.76 9.06 -8.49
C VAL A 130 21.56 9.77 -7.90
N THR A 131 20.72 10.36 -8.75
CA THR A 131 19.35 10.69 -8.38
C THR A 131 18.76 9.36 -7.98
N ARG A 132 18.80 9.03 -6.68
CA ARG A 132 18.08 7.90 -6.15
C ARG A 132 16.63 8.17 -6.50
N SER A 133 16.06 7.38 -7.42
CA SER A 133 14.62 7.35 -7.56
C SER A 133 14.08 6.98 -6.17
N ASN A 134 13.15 7.78 -5.65
CA ASN A 134 12.54 7.52 -4.35
C ASN A 134 11.42 6.47 -4.50
N GLU A 135 11.71 5.41 -5.26
CA GLU A 135 10.75 4.41 -5.69
C GLU A 135 11.13 3.07 -5.10
N TYR A 136 10.11 2.38 -4.58
CA TYR A 136 10.26 1.00 -4.17
C TYR A 136 10.25 0.08 -5.40
N VAL A 137 11.22 -0.83 -5.45
CA VAL A 137 11.45 -1.72 -6.60
C VAL A 137 11.37 -3.20 -6.23
N ALA A 138 11.38 -3.50 -4.93
CA ALA A 138 11.37 -4.86 -4.42
C ALA A 138 10.87 -4.94 -2.96
N THR A 139 10.60 -6.16 -2.51
CA THR A 139 10.25 -6.50 -1.13
C THR A 139 11.25 -7.51 -0.59
N LEU A 140 11.69 -7.33 0.65
CA LEU A 140 12.44 -8.34 1.40
C LEU A 140 11.47 -9.44 1.85
N ALA A 141 11.27 -10.45 1.02
CA ALA A 141 10.28 -11.50 1.23
C ALA A 141 10.66 -12.44 2.38
N ARG A 142 11.97 -12.71 2.58
CA ARG A 142 12.50 -13.47 3.72
C ARG A 142 13.87 -12.96 4.15
N ALA A 143 14.15 -13.07 5.43
CA ALA A 143 15.45 -12.73 6.01
C ALA A 143 15.77 -13.69 7.16
N GLU A 144 16.87 -14.42 7.02
CA GLU A 144 17.29 -15.46 7.97
C GLU A 144 18.71 -15.17 8.45
N ASP A 145 18.83 -14.92 9.76
CA ASP A 145 20.08 -14.54 10.43
C ASP A 145 20.84 -13.40 9.72
N CYS A 146 20.09 -12.51 9.05
CA CYS A 146 20.63 -11.42 8.26
C CYS A 146 21.29 -10.36 9.14
N ARG A 147 22.55 -10.02 8.83
CA ARG A 147 23.25 -8.85 9.37
C ARG A 147 23.58 -7.89 8.24
N TRP A 148 22.79 -6.84 8.11
CA TRP A 148 23.02 -5.79 7.11
C TRP A 148 24.12 -4.82 7.60
N SER A 149 24.89 -4.22 6.68
CA SER A 149 25.88 -3.19 7.04
C SER A 149 25.25 -1.86 7.46
N GLY A 150 23.97 -1.66 7.13
CA GLY A 150 23.22 -0.44 7.44
C GLY A 150 22.05 -0.72 8.38
N ARG A 151 20.90 -0.13 8.03
CA ARG A 151 19.64 -0.31 8.75
C ARG A 151 19.22 -1.78 8.83
N ALA A 152 18.60 -2.16 9.95
CA ALA A 152 17.91 -3.43 10.04
C ALA A 152 16.70 -3.41 9.09
N LEU A 153 16.54 -4.48 8.31
CA LEU A 153 15.40 -4.64 7.40
C LEU A 153 14.57 -5.83 7.88
N PRO A 154 13.41 -5.60 8.51
CA PRO A 154 12.51 -6.69 8.85
C PRO A 154 11.95 -7.37 7.59
N GLN A 155 11.54 -8.62 7.74
CA GLN A 155 10.82 -9.33 6.69
C GLN A 155 9.55 -8.54 6.30
N GLY A 156 9.27 -8.50 5.01
CA GLY A 156 8.19 -7.72 4.41
C GLY A 156 8.57 -6.27 4.10
N SER A 157 9.77 -5.79 4.47
CA SER A 157 10.18 -4.41 4.14
C SER A 157 10.18 -4.16 2.64
N ARG A 158 9.76 -2.96 2.24
CA ARG A 158 9.95 -2.47 0.87
C ARG A 158 11.37 -1.92 0.69
N LEU A 159 11.97 -2.25 -0.44
CA LEU A 159 13.33 -1.94 -0.81
C LEU A 159 13.30 -0.92 -1.95
N MET A 160 13.97 0.21 -1.73
CA MET A 160 14.17 1.22 -2.75
C MET A 160 15.31 0.85 -3.68
N ALA A 161 15.36 1.49 -4.84
CA ALA A 161 16.56 1.49 -5.67
C ALA A 161 17.78 1.99 -4.87
N GLY A 162 18.91 1.32 -5.04
CA GLY A 162 20.16 1.62 -4.36
C GLY A 162 20.85 0.41 -3.72
N PRO A 163 21.99 0.67 -3.05
CA PRO A 163 22.88 -0.38 -2.58
C PRO A 163 22.34 -1.09 -1.34
N LEU A 164 22.56 -2.40 -1.32
CA LEU A 164 22.23 -3.29 -0.25
C LEU A 164 23.45 -4.19 0.06
N GLN A 165 23.88 -4.18 1.31
CA GLN A 165 25.03 -4.95 1.77
C GLN A 165 24.64 -5.85 2.94
N LEU A 166 24.77 -7.15 2.71
CA LEU A 166 24.50 -8.19 3.69
C LEU A 166 25.84 -8.83 4.10
N ASN A 167 26.21 -8.69 5.37
CA ASN A 167 27.46 -9.23 5.90
C ASN A 167 27.38 -10.73 6.18
N SER A 168 26.22 -11.22 6.63
CA SER A 168 25.96 -12.63 6.92
C SER A 168 24.47 -12.94 6.84
N GLY A 169 24.12 -14.22 6.71
CA GLY A 169 22.74 -14.70 6.63
C GLY A 169 22.25 -14.86 5.19
N THR A 170 20.99 -15.21 5.02
CA THR A 170 20.35 -15.40 3.70
C THR A 170 19.08 -14.57 3.60
N ALA A 171 18.94 -13.84 2.51
CA ALA A 171 17.76 -13.03 2.23
C ALA A 171 17.13 -13.45 0.90
N LEU A 172 15.80 -13.44 0.85
CA LEU A 172 15.03 -13.56 -0.39
C LEU A 172 14.44 -12.20 -0.73
N ILE A 173 14.87 -11.65 -1.85
CA ILE A 173 14.36 -10.40 -2.41
C ILE A 173 13.37 -10.75 -3.51
N ARG A 174 12.18 -10.16 -3.48
CA ARG A 174 11.17 -10.28 -4.52
C ARG A 174 11.02 -8.93 -5.21
N PHE A 175 11.42 -8.86 -6.48
CA PHE A 175 11.28 -7.64 -7.28
C PHE A 175 9.84 -7.47 -7.75
N ASP A 176 9.45 -6.23 -7.99
CA ASP A 176 8.08 -5.91 -8.43
C ASP A 176 7.76 -6.39 -9.85
N GLY A 177 8.81 -6.65 -10.65
CA GLY A 177 8.68 -7.32 -11.95
C GLY A 177 8.46 -8.84 -11.84
N GLY A 178 8.36 -9.39 -10.63
CA GLY A 178 8.03 -10.80 -10.39
C GLY A 178 9.23 -11.73 -10.18
N ALA A 179 10.44 -11.29 -10.54
CA ALA A 179 11.66 -12.06 -10.29
C ALA A 179 12.00 -12.12 -8.78
N THR A 180 12.66 -13.21 -8.37
CA THR A 180 13.19 -13.36 -7.02
C THR A 180 14.70 -13.55 -7.06
N ALA A 181 15.40 -12.93 -6.11
CA ALA A 181 16.83 -13.13 -5.91
C ALA A 181 17.09 -13.55 -4.47
N ARG A 182 17.63 -14.75 -4.30
CA ARG A 182 18.16 -15.22 -3.01
C ARG A 182 19.63 -14.84 -2.93
N ILE A 183 19.99 -14.07 -1.92
CA ILE A 183 21.37 -13.62 -1.68
C ILE A 183 21.89 -14.19 -0.37
N THR A 184 23.18 -14.54 -0.33
CA THR A 184 23.83 -15.07 0.87
C THR A 184 25.04 -14.22 1.22
N GLY A 185 25.07 -13.71 2.45
CA GLY A 185 26.16 -12.86 2.94
C GLY A 185 27.49 -13.64 3.09
N PRO A 186 28.65 -13.01 2.82
CA PRO A 186 28.82 -11.60 2.46
C PRO A 186 28.48 -11.31 0.98
N VAL A 187 27.66 -10.27 0.74
CA VAL A 187 27.21 -9.88 -0.61
C VAL A 187 26.95 -8.37 -0.69
N VAL A 188 27.31 -7.78 -1.83
CA VAL A 188 27.03 -6.38 -2.18
C VAL A 188 26.26 -6.37 -3.50
N ILE A 189 25.01 -5.90 -3.44
CA ILE A 189 24.11 -5.81 -4.58
C ILE A 189 23.48 -4.41 -4.64
N ASP A 190 23.34 -3.85 -5.83
CA ASP A 190 22.64 -2.60 -6.09
C ASP A 190 21.30 -2.90 -6.78
N LEU A 191 20.20 -2.42 -6.23
CA LEU A 191 18.87 -2.60 -6.82
C LEU A 191 18.60 -1.43 -7.77
N HIS A 192 18.37 -1.69 -9.05
CA HIS A 192 18.18 -0.61 -10.03
C HIS A 192 16.71 -0.35 -10.32
N SER A 193 15.91 -1.39 -10.54
CA SER A 193 14.49 -1.29 -10.88
C SER A 193 13.72 -2.57 -10.54
N ALA A 194 12.42 -2.59 -10.82
CA ALA A 194 11.57 -3.77 -10.70
C ALA A 194 12.05 -4.99 -11.54
N GLY A 195 12.92 -4.78 -12.54
CA GLY A 195 13.43 -5.84 -13.42
C GLY A 195 14.96 -5.92 -13.51
N GLU A 196 15.69 -5.18 -12.66
CA GLU A 196 17.15 -5.07 -12.79
C GLU A 196 17.87 -4.89 -11.45
N ALA A 197 18.99 -5.60 -11.29
CA ALA A 197 19.93 -5.41 -10.19
C ALA A 197 21.39 -5.60 -10.66
N GLU A 198 22.34 -5.15 -9.87
CA GLU A 198 23.77 -5.29 -10.12
C GLU A 198 24.47 -5.95 -8.93
N LEU A 199 25.02 -7.14 -9.14
CA LEU A 199 25.79 -7.89 -8.15
C LEU A 199 27.26 -7.51 -8.26
N HIS A 200 27.75 -6.76 -7.27
CA HIS A 200 29.16 -6.32 -7.24
C HIS A 200 30.09 -7.41 -6.70
N SER A 201 29.64 -8.15 -5.69
CA SER A 201 30.38 -9.28 -5.12
C SER A 201 29.45 -10.16 -4.28
N GLY A 202 29.82 -11.43 -4.12
CA GLY A 202 29.07 -12.43 -3.37
C GLY A 202 28.19 -13.29 -4.28
N ARG A 203 27.22 -13.97 -3.68
CA ARG A 203 26.40 -14.99 -4.35
C ARG A 203 24.94 -14.57 -4.43
N ALA A 204 24.34 -14.74 -5.61
CA ALA A 204 22.91 -14.61 -5.85
C ALA A 204 22.38 -15.79 -6.66
N VAL A 205 21.20 -16.27 -6.29
CA VAL A 205 20.40 -17.21 -7.09
C VAL A 205 19.14 -16.50 -7.51
N VAL A 206 18.96 -16.33 -8.81
CA VAL A 206 17.82 -15.63 -9.41
C VAL A 206 16.87 -16.67 -9.98
N ARG A 207 15.59 -16.48 -9.70
CA ARG A 207 14.50 -17.22 -10.31
C ARG A 207 13.48 -16.22 -10.84
N ALA A 208 13.23 -16.26 -12.14
CA ALA A 208 12.18 -15.47 -12.77
C ALA A 208 11.26 -16.44 -13.54
N PRO A 209 9.98 -16.54 -13.15
CA PRO A 209 9.02 -17.32 -13.91
C PRO A 209 8.81 -16.72 -15.31
N GLU A 210 8.15 -17.44 -16.21
CA GLU A 210 7.96 -17.04 -17.61
C GLU A 210 7.31 -15.65 -17.75
N GLU A 211 6.37 -15.32 -16.85
CA GLU A 211 5.68 -14.02 -16.83
C GLU A 211 6.60 -12.85 -16.40
N ALA A 212 7.72 -13.17 -15.73
CA ALA A 212 8.74 -12.23 -15.26
C ALA A 212 10.04 -12.32 -16.07
N ALA A 213 10.01 -13.00 -17.22
CA ALA A 213 11.19 -13.18 -18.06
C ALA A 213 11.77 -11.83 -18.52
N GLY A 214 13.10 -11.79 -18.67
CA GLY A 214 13.83 -10.57 -19.03
C GLY A 214 14.44 -9.82 -17.85
N PHE A 215 14.38 -10.38 -16.63
CA PHE A 215 15.13 -9.85 -15.50
C PHE A 215 16.64 -9.79 -15.80
N ILE A 216 17.27 -8.67 -15.43
CA ILE A 216 18.70 -8.43 -15.71
C ILE A 216 19.48 -8.41 -14.39
N LEU A 217 20.38 -9.37 -14.23
CA LEU A 217 21.43 -9.33 -13.21
C LEU A 217 22.74 -8.87 -13.86
N ARG A 218 23.15 -7.64 -13.57
CA ARG A 218 24.45 -7.12 -14.00
C ARG A 218 25.56 -7.62 -13.07
N THR A 219 26.71 -7.93 -13.63
CA THR A 219 27.95 -8.17 -12.89
C THR A 219 29.08 -7.35 -13.51
N PRO A 220 30.23 -7.20 -12.83
CA PRO A 220 31.37 -6.49 -13.40
C PRO A 220 31.84 -7.05 -14.75
N ALA A 221 31.70 -8.37 -14.96
CA ALA A 221 32.16 -9.03 -16.17
C ALA A 221 31.11 -9.12 -17.29
N LYS A 222 29.83 -9.34 -16.95
CA LYS A 222 28.74 -9.57 -17.93
C LYS A 222 27.37 -9.12 -17.40
N ASP A 223 26.49 -8.77 -18.33
CA ASP A 223 25.05 -8.71 -18.08
C ASP A 223 24.45 -10.11 -18.28
N LEU A 224 23.68 -10.57 -17.30
CA LEU A 224 22.98 -11.86 -17.31
C LEU A 224 21.48 -11.60 -17.42
N ILE A 225 20.86 -12.06 -18.51
CA ILE A 225 19.47 -11.79 -18.84
C ILE A 225 18.70 -13.12 -18.80
N ASP A 226 17.72 -13.16 -17.91
CA ASP A 226 16.80 -14.26 -17.74
C ASP A 226 15.87 -14.44 -18.95
N LEU A 227 15.51 -15.69 -19.25
CA LEU A 227 14.54 -16.05 -20.31
C LEU A 227 13.47 -17.03 -19.79
N GLY A 228 13.05 -16.90 -18.52
CA GLY A 228 12.18 -17.84 -17.82
C GLY A 228 12.99 -18.96 -17.16
N THR A 229 13.92 -18.59 -16.27
CA THR A 229 15.03 -19.44 -15.86
C THR A 229 15.29 -19.35 -14.34
N GLU A 230 15.96 -20.38 -13.83
CA GLU A 230 16.66 -20.31 -12.55
C GLU A 230 18.17 -20.39 -12.78
N PHE A 231 18.92 -19.38 -12.32
CA PHE A 231 20.38 -19.33 -12.48
C PHE A 231 21.07 -18.77 -11.24
N ALA A 232 22.33 -19.16 -11.06
CA ALA A 232 23.18 -18.65 -9.99
C ALA A 232 24.35 -17.85 -10.55
N ALA A 233 24.68 -16.77 -9.85
CA ALA A 233 25.87 -15.98 -10.07
C ALA A 233 26.73 -15.95 -8.79
N ASP A 234 28.02 -16.19 -8.93
CA ASP A 234 29.02 -15.99 -7.88
C ASP A 234 30.07 -15.00 -8.39
N VAL A 235 30.13 -13.82 -7.77
CA VAL A 235 31.00 -12.73 -8.18
C VAL A 235 32.09 -12.55 -7.14
N SER A 236 33.34 -12.74 -7.55
CA SER A 236 34.49 -12.55 -6.67
C SER A 236 34.74 -11.05 -6.40
N LEU A 237 35.55 -10.75 -5.39
CA LEU A 237 35.96 -9.37 -5.10
C LEU A 237 36.77 -8.73 -6.25
N SER A 238 37.37 -9.52 -7.15
CA SER A 238 38.04 -9.01 -8.35
C SER A 238 37.10 -8.77 -9.52
N GLY A 239 35.81 -9.09 -9.38
CA GLY A 239 34.79 -8.94 -10.42
C GLY A 239 34.70 -10.12 -11.41
N GLU A 240 35.46 -11.19 -11.18
CA GLU A 240 35.28 -12.45 -11.90
C GLU A 240 33.87 -12.99 -11.60
N THR A 241 33.17 -13.43 -12.64
CA THR A 241 31.78 -13.90 -12.54
C THR A 241 31.68 -15.35 -12.96
N GLU A 242 31.19 -16.21 -12.06
CA GLU A 242 30.72 -17.55 -12.40
C GLU A 242 29.21 -17.52 -12.62
N LEU A 243 28.75 -18.02 -13.77
CA LEU A 243 27.35 -18.26 -14.10
C LEU A 243 27.08 -19.77 -14.11
N HIS A 244 26.04 -20.20 -13.42
CA HIS A 244 25.55 -21.58 -13.40
C HIS A 244 24.06 -21.59 -13.73
N VAL A 245 23.64 -22.25 -14.82
CA VAL A 245 22.22 -22.29 -15.22
C VAL A 245 21.57 -23.55 -14.67
N LEU A 246 20.61 -23.40 -13.77
CA LEU A 246 19.96 -24.50 -13.05
C LEU A 246 18.77 -25.04 -13.84
N GLU A 247 17.94 -24.14 -14.38
CA GLU A 247 16.77 -24.45 -15.20
C GLU A 247 16.66 -23.43 -16.33
N GLY A 248 16.16 -23.83 -17.51
CA GLY A 248 15.95 -22.92 -18.64
C GLY A 248 17.24 -22.46 -19.36
N GLU A 249 17.24 -21.22 -19.83
CA GLU A 249 18.31 -20.58 -20.57
C GLU A 249 18.62 -19.15 -20.06
N VAL A 250 19.90 -18.79 -20.05
CA VAL A 250 20.36 -17.42 -19.72
C VAL A 250 21.07 -16.84 -20.92
N ARG A 251 20.71 -15.60 -21.28
CA ARG A 251 21.47 -14.81 -22.25
C ARG A 251 22.52 -13.97 -21.54
N PHE A 252 23.79 -14.11 -21.91
CA PHE A 252 24.88 -13.32 -21.35
C PHE A 252 25.58 -12.48 -22.42
N GLY A 253 26.13 -11.32 -22.03
CA GLY A 253 26.90 -10.46 -22.93
C GLY A 253 27.38 -9.17 -22.26
N GLY A 254 28.20 -8.39 -22.96
CA GLY A 254 28.51 -7.02 -22.55
C GLY A 254 27.47 -6.03 -23.09
N ARG A 255 27.41 -4.82 -22.52
CA ARG A 255 26.41 -3.77 -22.85
C ARG A 255 26.30 -3.44 -24.34
N SER A 256 27.42 -3.46 -25.07
CA SER A 256 27.50 -3.17 -26.51
C SER A 256 27.97 -4.38 -27.34
N GLY A 257 28.11 -5.54 -26.71
CA GLY A 257 28.71 -6.73 -27.32
C GLY A 257 27.70 -7.74 -27.86
N ARG A 258 28.22 -8.74 -28.57
CA ARG A 258 27.41 -9.90 -29.00
C ARG A 258 26.93 -10.66 -27.77
N LYS A 259 25.62 -10.94 -27.73
CA LYS A 259 25.01 -11.77 -26.69
C LYS A 259 25.05 -13.24 -27.10
N SER A 260 25.25 -14.11 -26.12
CA SER A 260 25.26 -15.57 -26.27
C SER A 260 24.29 -16.20 -25.28
N VAL A 261 23.90 -17.44 -25.50
CA VAL A 261 22.96 -18.16 -24.64
C VAL A 261 23.68 -19.34 -23.98
N LEU A 262 23.37 -19.58 -22.70
CA LEU A 262 23.81 -20.72 -21.92
C LEU A 262 22.57 -21.48 -21.44
N ALA A 263 22.50 -22.78 -21.72
CA ALA A 263 21.38 -23.64 -21.34
C ALA A 263 21.64 -24.33 -19.98
N ALA A 264 20.56 -24.81 -19.35
CA ALA A 264 20.58 -25.55 -18.10
C ALA A 264 21.63 -26.68 -18.07
N GLY A 265 22.20 -26.90 -16.88
CA GLY A 265 23.26 -27.88 -16.65
C GLY A 265 24.65 -27.45 -17.12
N ASN A 266 24.81 -26.22 -17.59
CA ASN A 266 26.09 -25.67 -18.03
C ASN A 266 26.50 -24.46 -17.17
N SER A 267 27.81 -24.26 -17.08
CA SER A 267 28.42 -23.16 -16.33
C SER A 267 29.56 -22.50 -17.09
N ARG A 268 29.73 -21.19 -16.86
CA ARG A 268 30.83 -20.42 -17.42
C ARG A 268 31.43 -19.47 -16.39
N ARG A 269 32.73 -19.24 -16.51
CA ARG A 269 33.48 -18.21 -15.79
C ARG A 269 33.87 -17.08 -16.75
N PHE A 270 33.67 -15.86 -16.31
CA PHE A 270 34.00 -14.65 -17.06
C PHE A 270 34.98 -13.79 -16.29
N ASP A 271 36.15 -13.58 -16.88
CA ASP A 271 37.08 -12.55 -16.46
C ASP A 271 36.70 -11.19 -17.06
N LEU A 272 37.12 -10.12 -16.39
CA LEU A 272 36.94 -8.74 -16.85
C LEU A 272 37.56 -8.48 -18.23
N SER A 273 38.62 -9.21 -18.58
CA SER A 273 39.35 -9.09 -19.85
C SER A 273 38.90 -10.08 -20.93
N SER A 274 37.92 -10.94 -20.64
CA SER A 274 37.54 -12.02 -21.57
C SER A 274 36.98 -11.50 -22.90
N ASP A 275 37.25 -12.26 -23.96
CA ASP A 275 36.83 -12.07 -25.36
C ASP A 275 35.30 -12.04 -25.59
N GLY A 276 34.52 -12.17 -24.53
CA GLY A 276 33.07 -12.15 -24.55
C GLY A 276 32.43 -13.49 -24.21
N PHE A 277 33.12 -14.61 -24.44
CA PHE A 277 32.51 -15.94 -24.31
C PHE A 277 32.80 -16.61 -22.96
N GLY A 278 33.93 -16.33 -22.30
CA GLY A 278 34.28 -16.93 -21.02
C GLY A 278 34.68 -18.41 -21.10
N GLU A 279 35.29 -18.92 -20.02
CA GLU A 279 35.74 -20.31 -19.90
C GLU A 279 34.60 -21.21 -19.42
N THR A 280 34.53 -22.45 -19.94
CA THR A 280 33.58 -23.45 -19.41
C THR A 280 34.14 -24.04 -18.12
N ILE A 281 33.33 -24.05 -17.07
CA ILE A 281 33.68 -24.64 -15.77
C ILE A 281 32.73 -25.79 -15.43
N SER A 282 33.10 -26.61 -14.45
CA SER A 282 32.22 -27.68 -13.95
C SER A 282 30.92 -27.11 -13.40
N PHE A 283 29.81 -27.72 -13.77
CA PHE A 283 28.49 -27.42 -13.21
C PHE A 283 28.40 -27.99 -11.78
N ASP A 284 28.21 -27.12 -10.80
CA ASP A 284 28.13 -27.47 -9.37
C ASP A 284 26.87 -26.83 -8.74
N PRO A 285 25.68 -27.43 -8.95
CA PRO A 285 24.42 -26.87 -8.46
C PRO A 285 24.29 -26.99 -6.94
N GLU A 286 24.95 -27.96 -6.30
CA GLU A 286 24.86 -28.20 -4.85
C GLU A 286 25.36 -27.00 -4.05
N ARG A 287 26.40 -26.30 -4.54
CA ARG A 287 26.89 -25.01 -4.00
C ARG A 287 25.79 -23.94 -3.91
N PHE A 288 24.74 -24.05 -4.71
CA PHE A 288 23.64 -23.09 -4.83
C PHE A 288 22.31 -23.63 -4.29
N GLN A 289 22.19 -24.93 -4.03
CA GLN A 289 20.95 -25.60 -3.58
C GLN A 289 20.60 -25.43 -2.10
N ASN A 290 21.22 -24.50 -1.37
CA ASN A 290 20.73 -24.14 -0.05
C ASN A 290 19.32 -23.55 -0.16
N SER A 291 18.31 -24.39 0.06
CA SER A 291 16.94 -23.94 0.32
C SER A 291 16.99 -23.02 1.53
N LEU A 292 16.21 -21.94 1.50
CA LEU A 292 15.85 -21.25 2.74
C LEU A 292 15.30 -22.33 3.69
N PRO A 293 15.85 -22.53 4.90
CA PRO A 293 15.30 -23.44 5.90
C PRO A 293 13.77 -23.38 5.94
N VAL A 294 13.18 -24.53 6.23
CA VAL A 294 11.75 -24.61 6.53
C VAL A 294 11.43 -23.55 7.56
N ILE A 295 10.38 -22.77 7.29
CA ILE A 295 9.95 -21.63 8.10
C ILE A 295 9.97 -22.03 9.58
N ASP A 296 10.88 -21.47 10.38
CA ASP A 296 10.81 -21.60 11.84
C ASP A 296 9.72 -20.66 12.33
N ARG A 297 8.49 -21.18 12.36
CA ARG A 297 7.28 -20.43 12.72
C ARG A 297 7.31 -19.86 14.14
N SER A 298 8.15 -20.41 15.02
CA SER A 298 8.35 -19.92 16.39
C SER A 298 9.11 -18.58 16.47
N ARG A 299 9.77 -18.19 15.37
CA ARG A 299 10.55 -16.93 15.26
C ARG A 299 9.87 -15.87 14.39
N ILE A 300 8.68 -16.16 13.87
CA ILE A 300 7.96 -15.23 13.01
C ILE A 300 7.43 -14.06 13.84
N GLY A 301 7.29 -12.89 13.20
CA GLY A 301 6.85 -11.64 13.83
C GLY A 301 5.66 -11.80 14.78
N ARG A 302 5.52 -10.82 15.66
CA ARG A 302 4.69 -10.94 16.86
C ARG A 302 3.25 -10.54 16.56
N LEU A 303 2.28 -11.33 17.02
CA LEU A 303 0.90 -10.88 17.21
C LEU A 303 0.88 -9.82 18.32
N THR A 304 0.50 -8.59 17.99
CA THR A 304 0.51 -7.45 18.90
C THR A 304 -0.86 -7.12 19.47
N ALA A 305 -1.93 -7.45 18.75
CA ALA A 305 -3.30 -7.38 19.25
C ALA A 305 -4.22 -8.42 18.60
N ARG A 306 -5.23 -8.90 19.34
CA ARG A 306 -6.33 -9.73 18.83
C ARG A 306 -7.64 -9.32 19.47
N GLU A 307 -8.68 -9.19 18.68
CA GLU A 307 -10.05 -9.01 19.11
C GLU A 307 -10.96 -10.09 18.52
N SER A 308 -11.56 -10.88 19.41
CA SER A 308 -12.42 -12.03 19.11
C SER A 308 -13.90 -11.73 19.22
N PHE A 309 -14.33 -10.63 19.86
CA PHE A 309 -15.73 -10.30 20.12
C PHE A 309 -16.51 -11.38 20.93
N ASP A 310 -15.81 -12.27 21.63
CA ASP A 310 -16.32 -13.46 22.33
C ASP A 310 -16.71 -13.20 23.79
N TYR A 311 -17.09 -11.97 24.13
CA TYR A 311 -17.37 -11.56 25.50
C TYR A 311 -18.69 -10.80 25.64
N PRO A 312 -19.40 -10.94 26.77
CA PRO A 312 -20.64 -10.24 27.01
C PRO A 312 -20.37 -8.74 27.13
N PHE A 313 -20.87 -7.96 26.17
CA PHE A 313 -20.72 -6.51 26.20
C PHE A 313 -21.48 -5.93 27.41
N ALA A 314 -20.76 -5.25 28.29
CA ALA A 314 -21.34 -4.29 29.22
C ALA A 314 -20.79 -2.92 28.83
N GLU A 315 -21.65 -1.95 28.55
CA GLU A 315 -21.22 -0.55 28.37
C GLU A 315 -20.41 -0.14 29.60
N ALA A 316 -19.09 -0.07 29.48
CA ALA A 316 -18.26 0.45 30.55
C ALA A 316 -18.47 1.98 30.60
N PRO A 317 -18.91 2.54 31.74
CA PRO A 317 -19.06 3.98 31.85
C PRO A 317 -17.68 4.64 31.89
N GLY A 318 -17.29 5.23 30.77
CA GLY A 318 -16.07 6.04 30.66
C GLY A 318 -15.23 5.69 29.44
N ASN A 319 -14.89 6.71 28.66
CA ASN A 319 -13.83 6.60 27.64
C ASN A 319 -12.55 6.24 28.39
N GLU A 320 -11.86 5.15 28.02
CA GLU A 320 -10.55 4.74 28.56
C GLU A 320 -10.55 3.89 29.86
N ALA A 321 -11.60 3.13 30.17
CA ALA A 321 -11.43 2.01 31.11
C ALA A 321 -10.41 0.99 30.56
N GLN A 322 -9.49 0.54 31.41
CA GLN A 322 -8.42 -0.40 31.07
C GLN A 322 -9.04 -1.75 30.67
N ALA A 323 -8.76 -2.19 29.45
CA ALA A 323 -9.26 -3.45 28.91
C ALA A 323 -8.59 -4.66 29.57
N ASP A 324 -9.40 -5.59 30.09
CA ASP A 324 -9.05 -6.99 30.31
C ASP A 324 -9.66 -7.91 29.21
N ASP A 325 -10.39 -7.33 28.25
CA ASP A 325 -10.98 -8.02 27.10
C ASP A 325 -10.02 -8.01 25.89
N GLY A 326 -9.70 -9.18 25.35
CA GLY A 326 -8.81 -9.33 24.19
C GLY A 326 -7.32 -9.14 24.48
N LEU A 327 -6.47 -9.49 23.52
CA LEU A 327 -5.02 -9.37 23.63
C LEU A 327 -4.56 -8.02 23.06
N GLY A 328 -3.73 -7.27 23.79
CA GLY A 328 -2.97 -6.16 23.21
C GLY A 328 -3.71 -4.83 23.03
N TRP A 329 -4.82 -4.62 23.73
CA TRP A 329 -5.58 -3.35 23.71
C TRP A 329 -5.35 -2.51 24.98
N LYS A 330 -5.44 -1.19 24.86
CA LYS A 330 -5.36 -0.22 25.97
C LYS A 330 -6.72 0.21 26.50
N SER A 331 -7.77 -0.05 25.75
CA SER A 331 -9.14 0.34 26.06
C SER A 331 -10.12 -0.71 25.59
N HIS A 332 -11.30 -0.74 26.20
CA HIS A 332 -12.48 -1.33 25.58
C HIS A 332 -12.79 -0.63 24.25
N TRP A 333 -13.72 -1.20 23.48
CA TRP A 333 -14.38 -0.45 22.41
C TRP A 333 -15.17 0.71 23.00
N TYR A 334 -14.97 1.92 22.48
CA TYR A 334 -15.72 3.11 22.90
C TYR A 334 -16.11 3.94 21.68
N ARG A 335 -17.04 4.87 21.90
CA ARG A 335 -17.56 5.78 20.87
C ARG A 335 -17.32 7.22 21.26
N THR A 336 -17.15 8.09 20.27
CA THR A 336 -17.01 9.52 20.53
C THR A 336 -18.38 10.13 20.87
N THR A 337 -18.39 11.20 21.66
CA THR A 337 -19.59 11.82 22.24
C THR A 337 -20.62 12.32 21.21
N ARG A 338 -20.23 12.45 19.93
CA ARG A 338 -21.17 12.78 18.83
C ARG A 338 -21.87 11.54 18.25
N ALA A 339 -21.37 10.32 18.47
CA ALA A 339 -21.82 9.07 17.82
C ALA A 339 -22.51 8.07 18.77
N SER A 340 -22.83 8.47 20.01
CA SER A 340 -23.33 7.60 21.09
C SER A 340 -24.73 7.01 20.90
N LYS A 341 -25.35 7.13 19.72
CA LYS A 341 -26.77 6.75 19.49
C LYS A 341 -27.01 5.58 18.55
N LEU A 342 -26.01 5.08 17.81
CA LEU A 342 -26.18 3.95 16.89
C LEU A 342 -26.08 2.62 17.66
N PRO A 343 -26.92 1.61 17.44
CA PRO A 343 -26.69 0.29 18.00
C PRO A 343 -25.48 -0.34 17.30
N VAL A 344 -24.58 -0.93 18.09
CA VAL A 344 -23.62 -1.91 17.58
C VAL A 344 -23.84 -3.13 18.43
N GLU A 345 -24.00 -4.27 17.78
CA GLU A 345 -24.37 -5.50 18.44
C GLU A 345 -23.15 -6.43 18.45
N PHE A 346 -22.66 -6.73 19.65
CA PHE A 346 -21.66 -7.76 19.86
C PHE A 346 -22.41 -9.09 19.99
N SER A 347 -22.20 -9.98 19.04
CA SER A 347 -22.86 -11.27 18.94
C SER A 347 -21.85 -12.39 19.22
N PRO A 348 -21.60 -12.74 20.50
CA PRO A 348 -20.59 -13.74 20.87
C PRO A 348 -20.93 -15.16 20.36
N ASP A 349 -22.17 -15.41 19.94
CA ASP A 349 -22.60 -16.72 19.44
C ASP A 349 -22.57 -16.82 17.90
N VAL A 350 -22.20 -15.76 17.20
CA VAL A 350 -22.12 -15.74 15.73
C VAL A 350 -20.69 -16.06 15.31
N LEU A 351 -20.55 -17.01 14.39
CA LEU A 351 -19.26 -17.35 13.79
C LEU A 351 -19.32 -17.06 12.29
N LEU A 352 -18.39 -16.24 11.79
CA LEU A 352 -18.27 -16.01 10.35
C LEU A 352 -17.48 -17.15 9.68
N PRO A 353 -17.90 -17.62 8.48
CA PRO A 353 -17.10 -18.57 7.71
C PRO A 353 -15.70 -18.05 7.41
N THR A 354 -14.67 -18.88 7.62
CA THR A 354 -13.28 -18.54 7.30
C THR A 354 -12.87 -19.07 5.92
N PRO A 355 -11.94 -18.39 5.20
CA PRO A 355 -11.33 -18.94 4.00
C PRO A 355 -10.56 -20.24 4.22
N ILE A 356 -10.29 -20.99 3.15
CA ILE A 356 -9.61 -22.28 3.21
C ILE A 356 -8.20 -22.11 3.80
N GLY A 357 -7.90 -22.89 4.84
CA GLY A 357 -6.58 -22.96 5.48
C GLY A 357 -6.39 -21.98 6.64
N LEU A 358 -7.23 -20.95 6.79
CA LEU A 358 -7.21 -20.08 7.97
C LEU A 358 -7.71 -20.86 9.19
N ALA A 359 -7.03 -20.73 10.33
CA ALA A 359 -7.50 -21.28 11.59
C ALA A 359 -8.88 -20.70 11.93
N SER A 360 -9.81 -21.54 12.39
CA SER A 360 -11.16 -21.09 12.75
C SER A 360 -11.08 -20.04 13.86
N ALA A 361 -11.85 -18.98 13.71
CA ALA A 361 -12.13 -18.06 14.81
C ALA A 361 -12.96 -18.77 15.89
N GLU A 362 -12.88 -18.24 17.11
CA GLU A 362 -13.88 -18.51 18.15
C GLU A 362 -15.17 -17.74 17.79
N PRO A 363 -16.36 -18.21 18.20
CA PRO A 363 -17.57 -17.45 18.01
C PRO A 363 -17.47 -16.04 18.60
N GLY A 364 -17.89 -15.06 17.82
CA GLY A 364 -17.77 -13.64 18.10
C GLY A 364 -18.06 -12.83 16.85
N CYS A 365 -18.74 -11.69 16.99
CA CYS A 365 -18.99 -10.83 15.84
C CYS A 365 -19.40 -9.43 16.29
N LEU A 366 -18.80 -8.42 15.66
CA LEU A 366 -19.30 -7.06 15.64
C LEU A 366 -20.30 -6.88 14.50
N THR A 367 -21.58 -6.68 14.83
CA THR A 367 -22.61 -6.35 13.84
C THR A 367 -22.90 -4.85 13.85
N LEU A 368 -22.73 -4.23 12.69
CA LEU A 368 -23.11 -2.87 12.37
C LEU A 368 -24.42 -2.93 11.58
N PRO A 369 -25.60 -2.69 12.19
CA PRO A 369 -26.90 -2.84 11.54
C PRO A 369 -27.20 -1.72 10.54
N THR A 370 -28.22 -1.93 9.69
CA THR A 370 -28.83 -0.86 8.88
C THR A 370 -29.71 0.03 9.75
N GLU A 371 -29.80 1.32 9.42
CA GLU A 371 -30.71 2.25 10.10
C GLU A 371 -31.58 3.05 9.13
N GLU A 372 -32.84 3.26 9.50
CA GLU A 372 -33.73 4.26 8.88
C GLU A 372 -33.45 5.64 9.50
N THR A 373 -32.32 6.27 9.19
CA THR A 373 -32.05 7.64 9.63
C THR A 373 -31.55 8.54 8.52
N ASP A 374 -31.98 9.81 8.54
CA ASP A 374 -31.57 10.87 7.59
C ASP A 374 -30.12 11.35 7.79
N TRP A 375 -29.32 10.69 8.64
CA TRP A 375 -27.96 11.11 8.97
C TRP A 375 -26.94 10.32 8.17
N THR A 376 -25.96 11.04 7.62
CA THR A 376 -25.08 10.49 6.58
C THR A 376 -23.83 9.78 7.11
N TYR A 377 -23.37 10.05 8.34
CA TYR A 377 -22.07 9.57 8.85
C TYR A 377 -21.97 9.59 10.38
N ARG A 378 -21.28 8.62 11.01
CA ARG A 378 -20.49 8.78 12.26
C ARG A 378 -19.65 7.55 12.62
N GLU A 379 -18.50 7.81 13.24
CA GLU A 379 -17.52 6.84 13.77
C GLU A 379 -18.17 5.81 14.69
N ALA A 380 -18.32 4.58 14.19
CA ALA A 380 -19.14 3.57 14.84
C ALA A 380 -18.46 2.94 16.05
N SER A 381 -17.13 2.80 16.03
CA SER A 381 -16.36 2.18 17.13
C SER A 381 -14.85 2.52 17.07
N LYS A 382 -14.24 2.84 18.21
CA LYS A 382 -12.79 3.04 18.39
C LYS A 382 -12.21 2.09 19.42
N ARG A 383 -10.95 1.69 19.22
CA ARG A 383 -10.16 0.99 20.23
C ARG A 383 -8.69 1.36 20.18
N LEU A 384 -8.06 1.45 21.35
CA LEU A 384 -6.67 1.88 21.51
C LEU A 384 -5.71 0.69 21.51
N LEU A 385 -4.62 0.80 20.75
CA LEU A 385 -3.55 -0.20 20.68
C LEU A 385 -2.60 -0.07 21.89
N SER A 386 -2.26 -1.20 22.51
CA SER A 386 -1.24 -1.23 23.57
C SER A 386 0.15 -0.90 23.05
N HIS A 387 0.45 -1.33 21.82
CA HIS A 387 1.68 -1.09 21.09
C HIS A 387 1.37 -0.23 19.85
N PRO A 388 1.55 1.11 19.91
CA PRO A 388 1.37 1.99 18.77
C PRO A 388 2.34 1.67 17.63
N ILE A 389 1.89 1.94 16.41
CA ILE A 389 2.69 1.93 15.19
C ILE A 389 3.37 3.30 15.08
N ASP A 390 4.71 3.30 15.03
CA ASP A 390 5.51 4.51 14.89
C ASP A 390 5.88 4.71 13.41
N LEU A 391 5.23 5.68 12.76
CA LEU A 391 5.41 5.95 11.33
C LEU A 391 6.81 6.53 11.04
N ASP A 392 7.45 7.13 12.04
CA ASP A 392 8.79 7.71 11.95
C ASP A 392 9.91 6.65 12.06
N SER A 393 9.55 5.37 12.08
CA SER A 393 10.47 4.25 12.19
C SER A 393 10.28 3.23 11.07
N ASP A 394 11.39 2.63 10.64
CA ASP A 394 11.36 1.56 9.64
C ASP A 394 10.64 0.35 10.24
N GLY A 395 9.55 -0.07 9.61
CA GLY A 395 8.67 -1.09 10.17
C GLY A 395 7.75 -1.73 9.14
N VAL A 396 7.24 -2.91 9.49
CA VAL A 396 6.24 -3.63 8.70
C VAL A 396 5.17 -4.11 9.66
N TRP A 397 3.94 -3.74 9.35
CA TRP A 397 2.78 -3.98 10.18
C TRP A 397 1.69 -4.61 9.37
N TYR A 398 0.95 -5.52 9.98
CA TYR A 398 -0.19 -6.18 9.37
C TYR A 398 -1.40 -6.05 10.26
N ALA A 399 -2.56 -5.96 9.63
CA ALA A 399 -3.85 -6.14 10.28
C ALA A 399 -4.71 -7.06 9.42
N SER A 400 -5.45 -7.97 10.03
CA SER A 400 -6.46 -8.77 9.33
C SER A 400 -7.77 -8.76 10.07
N PHE A 401 -8.87 -8.98 9.35
CA PHE A 401 -10.19 -9.17 9.92
C PHE A 401 -11.11 -9.86 8.91
N LEU A 402 -12.08 -10.61 9.43
CA LEU A 402 -13.19 -11.14 8.65
C LEU A 402 -14.24 -10.05 8.48
N ILE A 403 -14.85 -9.99 7.30
CA ILE A 403 -15.95 -9.09 7.01
C ILE A 403 -16.99 -9.76 6.12
N ARG A 404 -18.26 -9.64 6.50
CA ARG A 404 -19.40 -10.04 5.67
C ARG A 404 -20.31 -8.83 5.47
N PRO A 405 -20.31 -8.24 4.27
CA PRO A 405 -21.23 -7.15 3.97
C PRO A 405 -22.62 -7.74 3.69
N GLY A 406 -23.67 -7.17 4.26
CA GLY A 406 -25.05 -7.62 4.09
C GLY A 406 -25.56 -7.41 2.66
N VAL A 407 -26.82 -7.74 2.39
CA VAL A 407 -27.42 -7.44 1.07
C VAL A 407 -27.50 -5.93 0.88
N SER A 408 -27.02 -5.44 -0.27
CA SER A 408 -27.15 -4.04 -0.65
C SER A 408 -28.63 -3.67 -0.83
N THR A 409 -29.01 -2.52 -0.30
CA THR A 409 -30.41 -2.04 -0.26
C THR A 409 -30.61 -0.73 -1.04
N GLY A 410 -29.58 -0.24 -1.72
CA GLY A 410 -29.56 1.05 -2.42
C GLY A 410 -28.13 1.52 -2.73
N ASP A 411 -28.01 2.70 -3.34
CA ASP A 411 -26.74 3.10 -3.97
C ASP A 411 -25.88 4.04 -3.11
N LYS A 412 -26.45 4.62 -2.04
CA LYS A 412 -25.77 5.60 -1.18
C LYS A 412 -25.54 5.06 0.23
N TYR A 413 -24.45 5.50 0.85
CA TYR A 413 -24.10 5.22 2.24
C TYR A 413 -23.98 3.73 2.59
N GLN A 414 -23.49 2.91 1.65
CA GLN A 414 -23.37 1.44 1.79
C GLN A 414 -21.91 0.99 1.92
N TRP A 415 -21.11 1.76 2.64
CA TRP A 415 -19.65 1.60 2.71
C TRP A 415 -19.20 1.24 4.13
N LEU A 416 -17.99 0.70 4.25
CA LEU A 416 -17.30 0.45 5.51
C LEU A 416 -15.83 0.82 5.40
N GLN A 417 -15.25 1.35 6.47
CA GLN A 417 -13.82 1.67 6.56
C GLN A 417 -13.24 1.15 7.88
N PHE A 418 -12.16 0.38 7.77
CA PHE A 418 -11.26 0.02 8.85
C PHE A 418 -10.02 0.90 8.75
N ILE A 419 -9.83 1.81 9.72
CA ILE A 419 -8.79 2.83 9.68
C ILE A 419 -7.87 2.70 10.89
N LEU A 420 -6.57 2.69 10.61
CA LEU A 420 -5.48 2.89 11.56
C LEU A 420 -5.24 4.41 11.66
N ASN A 421 -5.40 4.98 12.87
CA ASN A 421 -5.24 6.42 13.09
C ASN A 421 -4.61 6.77 14.45
N GLU A 422 -4.26 8.04 14.60
CA GLU A 422 -4.00 8.68 15.89
C GLU A 422 -5.30 8.85 16.68
N ARG A 423 -5.28 8.56 17.99
CA ARG A 423 -6.46 8.64 18.87
C ARG A 423 -7.16 10.00 18.89
N THR A 424 -6.39 11.08 18.70
CA THR A 424 -6.85 12.47 18.75
C THR A 424 -7.55 12.88 17.47
N LYS A 425 -7.31 12.13 16.39
CA LYS A 425 -7.86 12.39 15.07
C LYS A 425 -9.23 11.74 14.93
N ASP A 426 -10.09 12.39 14.14
CA ASP A 426 -11.43 11.91 13.82
C ASP A 426 -11.57 11.64 12.31
N TRP A 427 -12.78 11.28 11.90
CA TRP A 427 -13.15 11.05 10.51
C TRP A 427 -12.95 12.27 9.59
N ALA A 428 -12.61 13.48 10.05
CA ALA A 428 -12.37 14.62 9.18
C ALA A 428 -10.88 14.78 8.82
N THR A 429 -10.00 14.02 9.49
CA THR A 429 -8.56 14.13 9.28
C THR A 429 -8.12 13.41 8.00
N LYS A 430 -7.20 14.02 7.25
CA LYS A 430 -6.67 13.47 5.99
C LYS A 430 -5.63 12.37 6.20
N THR A 431 -5.16 12.16 7.43
CA THR A 431 -4.17 11.13 7.75
C THR A 431 -4.88 9.83 8.10
N ARG A 432 -5.12 8.95 7.12
CA ARG A 432 -5.77 7.65 7.33
C ARG A 432 -5.04 6.58 6.56
N LEU A 433 -4.60 5.54 7.27
CA LEU A 433 -4.12 4.31 6.67
C LEU A 433 -5.14 3.22 6.94
N GLY A 434 -5.54 2.45 5.95
CA GLY A 434 -6.50 1.38 6.18
C GLY A 434 -7.13 0.85 4.91
N ALA A 435 -8.22 0.11 5.08
CA ALA A 435 -8.96 -0.45 3.98
C ALA A 435 -10.46 -0.47 4.26
N GLY A 436 -11.25 -0.71 3.23
CA GLY A 436 -12.70 -0.70 3.34
C GLY A 436 -13.42 -1.28 2.15
N ILE A 437 -14.73 -1.10 2.14
CA ILE A 437 -15.64 -1.46 1.06
C ILE A 437 -16.42 -0.20 0.68
N LEU A 438 -16.44 0.15 -0.60
CA LEU A 438 -17.26 1.25 -1.13
C LEU A 438 -18.73 0.82 -1.35
N SER A 439 -19.64 1.79 -1.53
CA SER A 439 -21.05 1.49 -1.82
C SER A 439 -21.25 0.63 -3.07
N ASN A 440 -20.34 0.69 -4.04
CA ASN A 440 -20.32 -0.14 -5.24
C ASN A 440 -19.64 -1.51 -5.04
N ASN A 441 -19.51 -1.96 -3.78
CA ASN A 441 -18.84 -3.20 -3.35
C ASN A 441 -17.35 -3.30 -3.64
N ARG A 442 -16.69 -2.29 -4.18
CA ARG A 442 -15.27 -2.40 -4.46
C ARG A 442 -14.44 -2.27 -3.18
N PRO A 443 -13.41 -3.12 -2.98
CA PRO A 443 -12.47 -2.92 -1.91
C PRO A 443 -11.67 -1.64 -2.16
N ILE A 444 -11.25 -0.97 -1.10
CA ILE A 444 -10.50 0.28 -1.19
C ILE A 444 -9.37 0.31 -0.17
N ILE A 445 -8.25 0.91 -0.53
CA ILE A 445 -7.20 1.34 0.38
C ILE A 445 -7.39 2.83 0.65
N HIS A 446 -7.36 3.17 1.93
CA HIS A 446 -7.15 4.53 2.39
C HIS A 446 -5.67 4.70 2.65
N ASP A 447 -5.05 5.54 1.82
CA ASP A 447 -3.74 6.07 2.09
C ASP A 447 -3.79 7.59 2.09
N THR A 448 -2.71 8.17 2.52
CA THR A 448 -2.58 9.60 2.72
C THR A 448 -2.21 10.39 1.46
N ALA A 449 -1.76 9.72 0.41
CA ALA A 449 -1.59 10.27 -0.94
C ALA A 449 -2.87 10.16 -1.80
N GLY A 450 -3.90 9.46 -1.32
CA GLY A 450 -5.21 9.35 -1.94
C GLY A 450 -5.78 7.95 -1.79
N ASN A 451 -7.06 7.76 -2.10
CA ASN A 451 -7.62 6.40 -2.05
C ASN A 451 -7.26 5.62 -3.31
N THR A 452 -7.03 4.32 -3.16
CA THR A 452 -6.84 3.39 -4.29
C THR A 452 -7.93 2.33 -4.28
N VAL A 453 -8.69 2.23 -5.37
CA VAL A 453 -9.88 1.36 -5.46
C VAL A 453 -9.53 0.08 -6.21
N GLY A 454 -9.97 -1.05 -5.67
CA GLY A 454 -9.83 -2.36 -6.31
C GLY A 454 -10.77 -2.56 -7.50
N GLU A 455 -10.33 -3.41 -8.42
CA GLU A 455 -11.03 -3.60 -9.70
C GLU A 455 -12.26 -4.51 -9.60
N THR A 456 -12.23 -5.47 -8.68
CA THR A 456 -13.26 -6.52 -8.56
C THR A 456 -14.21 -6.20 -7.41
N PRO A 457 -15.51 -5.95 -7.67
CA PRO A 457 -16.50 -5.81 -6.62
C PRO A 457 -16.69 -7.10 -5.81
N LEU A 458 -16.97 -6.95 -4.52
CA LEU A 458 -17.31 -8.05 -3.62
C LEU A 458 -18.78 -8.48 -3.80
N VAL A 459 -19.06 -9.71 -3.40
CA VAL A 459 -20.39 -10.32 -3.45
C VAL A 459 -21.08 -10.15 -2.10
N ASP A 460 -22.32 -9.69 -2.15
CA ASP A 460 -23.16 -9.51 -0.96
C ASP A 460 -23.39 -10.83 -0.22
N GLY A 461 -23.34 -10.78 1.12
CA GLY A 461 -23.58 -11.93 1.98
C GLY A 461 -22.42 -12.94 2.05
N ALA A 462 -21.42 -12.84 1.18
CA ALA A 462 -20.20 -13.64 1.27
C ALA A 462 -19.26 -13.09 2.34
N THR A 463 -18.52 -13.98 3.02
CA THR A 463 -17.49 -13.57 3.98
C THR A 463 -16.13 -13.47 3.27
N TYR A 464 -15.41 -12.41 3.61
CA TYR A 464 -14.06 -12.14 3.13
C TYR A 464 -13.08 -11.99 4.28
N LEU A 465 -11.85 -12.46 4.11
CA LEU A 465 -10.71 -12.06 4.93
C LEU A 465 -10.01 -10.89 4.26
N PHE A 466 -9.94 -9.77 4.96
CA PHE A 466 -9.10 -8.64 4.57
C PHE A 466 -7.77 -8.77 5.31
N VAL A 467 -6.65 -8.62 4.59
CA VAL A 467 -5.31 -8.52 5.16
C VAL A 467 -4.66 -7.25 4.64
N ILE A 468 -4.44 -6.32 5.54
CA ILE A 468 -3.79 -5.03 5.32
C ILE A 468 -2.32 -5.16 5.71
N LYS A 469 -1.43 -4.65 4.87
CA LYS A 469 -0.03 -4.44 5.19
C LYS A 469 0.28 -2.95 5.15
N VAL A 470 0.99 -2.45 6.16
CA VAL A 470 1.51 -1.09 6.22
C VAL A 470 3.02 -1.16 6.36
N VAL A 471 3.73 -0.52 5.44
CA VAL A 471 5.17 -0.37 5.47
C VAL A 471 5.47 1.05 5.92
N THR A 472 6.31 1.21 6.93
CA THR A 472 6.70 2.51 7.49
C THR A 472 8.19 2.75 7.29
N GLY A 473 8.59 4.02 7.21
CA GLY A 473 9.97 4.40 6.99
C GLY A 473 10.31 5.76 7.58
N SER A 474 11.45 5.82 8.28
CA SER A 474 11.98 7.06 8.85
C SER A 474 12.33 8.11 7.80
N ASP A 475 12.85 7.67 6.66
CA ASP A 475 13.28 8.49 5.52
C ASP A 475 12.71 7.99 4.18
N ARG A 476 11.71 7.11 4.24
CA ARG A 476 11.07 6.47 3.07
C ARG A 476 9.56 6.65 3.15
N PRO A 477 8.87 6.78 2.01
CA PRO A 477 7.41 6.90 2.05
C PRO A 477 6.77 5.62 2.57
N GLU A 478 5.71 5.74 3.36
CA GLU A 478 4.86 4.61 3.71
C GLU A 478 4.14 4.07 2.48
N GLN A 479 3.77 2.79 2.55
CA GLN A 479 2.94 2.16 1.53
C GLN A 479 1.98 1.16 2.18
N VAL A 480 0.71 1.20 1.74
CA VAL A 480 -0.35 0.30 2.21
C VAL A 480 -0.68 -0.71 1.13
N PHE A 481 -0.95 -1.96 1.53
CA PHE A 481 -1.38 -3.03 0.63
C PHE A 481 -2.60 -3.71 1.21
N LEU A 482 -3.46 -4.23 0.34
CA LEU A 482 -4.65 -4.97 0.70
C LEU A 482 -4.70 -6.27 -0.09
N LYS A 483 -4.85 -7.36 0.62
CA LYS A 483 -5.21 -8.67 0.07
C LYS A 483 -6.60 -9.04 0.58
N VAL A 484 -7.46 -9.48 -0.33
CA VAL A 484 -8.80 -9.96 -0.04
C VAL A 484 -8.90 -11.43 -0.44
N TYR A 485 -9.39 -12.27 0.46
CA TYR A 485 -9.72 -13.68 0.20
C TYR A 485 -11.22 -13.89 0.42
N GLY A 486 -11.92 -14.53 -0.51
CA GLY A 486 -13.25 -15.07 -0.30
C GLY A 486 -13.22 -16.39 0.48
N SER A 487 -14.38 -16.91 0.86
CA SER A 487 -14.49 -18.17 1.61
C SER A 487 -13.89 -19.39 0.88
N ASP A 488 -13.92 -19.38 -0.46
CA ASP A 488 -13.42 -20.47 -1.31
C ASP A 488 -11.93 -20.33 -1.66
N ASP A 489 -11.30 -19.20 -1.30
CA ASP A 489 -9.87 -18.98 -1.55
C ASP A 489 -9.02 -19.66 -0.48
N ARG A 490 -7.84 -20.16 -0.88
CA ARG A 490 -6.82 -20.65 0.05
C ARG A 490 -5.93 -19.50 0.49
N VAL A 491 -5.81 -19.31 1.81
CA VAL A 491 -4.90 -18.29 2.37
C VAL A 491 -3.45 -18.68 2.13
N ASP A 492 -2.66 -17.73 1.62
CA ASP A 492 -1.23 -17.90 1.40
C ASP A 492 -0.48 -18.20 2.72
N SER A 493 0.48 -19.13 2.67
CA SER A 493 1.25 -19.55 3.85
C SER A 493 2.36 -18.59 4.27
N ALA A 494 2.57 -17.54 3.48
CA ALA A 494 3.52 -16.45 3.66
C ALA A 494 3.01 -15.24 2.87
N GLU A 495 3.65 -14.08 3.01
CA GLU A 495 3.23 -12.86 2.31
C GLU A 495 3.08 -13.08 0.79
N PRO A 496 1.89 -12.83 0.20
CA PRO A 496 1.59 -13.16 -1.18
C PRO A 496 2.45 -12.35 -2.14
N VAL A 497 2.63 -12.90 -3.34
CA VAL A 497 3.27 -12.19 -4.46
C VAL A 497 2.31 -11.15 -5.05
N VAL A 498 1.03 -11.51 -5.18
CA VAL A 498 0.00 -10.68 -5.80
C VAL A 498 -0.97 -10.13 -4.74
N TRP A 499 -1.06 -8.80 -4.70
CA TRP A 499 -1.97 -8.05 -3.85
C TRP A 499 -3.25 -7.69 -4.60
N THR A 500 -4.39 -7.63 -3.88
CA THR A 500 -5.68 -7.23 -4.47
C THR A 500 -5.68 -5.74 -4.80
N VAL A 501 -5.11 -4.92 -3.91
CA VAL A 501 -4.92 -3.48 -4.11
C VAL A 501 -3.55 -3.11 -3.56
N VAL A 502 -2.81 -2.28 -4.29
CA VAL A 502 -1.54 -1.68 -3.86
C VAL A 502 -1.76 -0.17 -3.75
N GLY A 503 -1.60 0.35 -2.54
CA GLY A 503 -1.74 1.77 -2.26
C GLY A 503 -0.55 2.58 -2.77
N ARG A 504 -0.75 3.90 -2.78
CA ARG A 504 0.27 4.86 -3.20
C ARG A 504 1.32 5.05 -2.11
N THR A 505 2.46 5.57 -2.51
CA THR A 505 3.53 5.94 -1.59
C THR A 505 3.36 7.38 -1.13
N ALA A 506 3.39 7.61 0.18
CA ALA A 506 3.25 8.92 0.79
C ALA A 506 4.16 9.02 2.02
N SER A 507 4.52 10.21 2.50
CA SER A 507 5.34 10.34 3.73
C SER A 507 4.55 11.01 4.85
N HIS A 508 4.40 10.32 5.98
CA HIS A 508 3.54 10.69 7.10
C HIS A 508 4.27 10.44 8.40
N HIS A 509 4.32 11.49 9.20
CA HIS A 509 4.94 11.46 10.51
C HIS A 509 3.89 11.26 11.61
N GLY A 510 4.31 10.65 12.71
CA GLY A 510 3.45 10.48 13.89
C GLY A 510 3.22 9.02 14.29
N LYS A 511 2.25 8.83 15.19
CA LYS A 511 2.00 7.54 15.86
C LYS A 511 0.57 7.11 15.70
N ILE A 512 0.37 5.95 15.09
CA ILE A 512 -0.95 5.34 15.04
C ILE A 512 -1.12 4.47 16.29
N ASP A 513 -2.05 4.86 17.16
CA ASP A 513 -2.30 4.18 18.43
C ASP A 513 -3.75 3.72 18.57
N SER A 514 -4.51 3.70 17.47
CA SER A 514 -5.92 3.33 17.49
C SER A 514 -6.42 2.72 16.19
N VAL A 515 -7.42 1.84 16.35
CA VAL A 515 -8.24 1.26 15.28
C VAL A 515 -9.61 1.90 15.33
N HIS A 516 -10.08 2.36 14.17
CA HIS A 516 -11.37 3.01 14.01
C HIS A 516 -12.17 2.24 12.94
N ILE A 517 -13.41 1.91 13.27
CA ILE A 517 -14.36 1.31 12.32
C ILE A 517 -15.45 2.33 12.05
N PHE A 518 -15.65 2.62 10.77
CA PHE A 518 -16.68 3.50 10.26
C PHE A 518 -17.56 2.72 9.29
N ASN A 519 -18.87 2.97 9.31
CA ASN A 519 -19.78 2.44 8.30
C ASN A 519 -20.82 3.50 7.90
N GLY A 520 -21.32 3.36 6.68
CA GLY A 520 -22.54 4.02 6.27
C GLY A 520 -23.76 3.28 6.82
N PRO A 521 -24.85 3.99 7.17
CA PRO A 521 -26.06 3.40 7.75
C PRO A 521 -26.91 2.61 6.76
N GLY A 522 -26.65 2.75 5.44
CA GLY A 522 -27.44 2.13 4.40
C GLY A 522 -27.25 0.62 4.28
N ARG A 523 -26.26 0.05 4.97
CA ARG A 523 -25.93 -1.38 4.84
C ARG A 523 -25.43 -1.99 6.13
N ARG A 524 -25.86 -3.23 6.38
CA ARG A 524 -25.35 -4.06 7.48
C ARG A 524 -23.94 -4.55 7.17
N PHE A 525 -23.05 -4.53 8.15
CA PHE A 525 -21.75 -5.19 8.08
C PHE A 525 -21.50 -6.02 9.33
N ASP A 526 -21.01 -7.24 9.13
CA ASP A 526 -20.52 -8.09 10.21
C ASP A 526 -18.99 -8.14 10.13
N ILE A 527 -18.30 -7.92 11.24
CA ILE A 527 -16.83 -8.01 11.37
C ILE A 527 -16.48 -9.00 12.46
N ASP A 528 -15.39 -9.75 12.26
CA ASP A 528 -14.90 -10.72 13.24
C ASP A 528 -13.36 -10.87 13.18
N ASP A 529 -12.78 -11.41 14.26
CA ASP A 529 -11.37 -11.83 14.44
C ASP A 529 -10.34 -10.81 13.93
N ILE A 530 -10.35 -9.60 14.50
CA ILE A 530 -9.36 -8.57 14.16
C ILE A 530 -8.03 -8.97 14.77
N ARG A 531 -6.98 -9.08 13.95
CA ARG A 531 -5.60 -9.37 14.37
C ARG A 531 -4.68 -8.27 13.90
N CYS A 532 -3.75 -7.87 14.74
CA CYS A 532 -2.67 -6.95 14.40
C CYS A 532 -1.32 -7.60 14.75
N GLY A 533 -0.31 -7.42 13.89
CA GLY A 533 1.00 -8.00 14.13
C GLY A 533 2.09 -7.42 13.23
N THR A 534 3.30 -7.96 13.36
CA THR A 534 4.48 -7.52 12.58
C THR A 534 4.91 -8.53 11.51
N SER A 535 4.09 -9.53 11.23
CA SER A 535 4.30 -10.55 10.21
C SER A 535 2.97 -10.99 9.62
N TRP A 536 3.04 -11.55 8.41
CA TRP A 536 1.90 -12.14 7.72
C TRP A 536 1.29 -13.27 8.55
N GLU A 537 2.12 -14.21 8.97
CA GLU A 537 1.70 -15.45 9.64
C GLU A 537 1.07 -15.18 11.01
N ALA A 538 1.45 -14.10 11.69
CA ALA A 538 0.83 -13.72 12.96
C ALA A 538 -0.64 -13.29 12.79
N VAL A 539 -0.98 -12.68 11.64
CA VAL A 539 -2.34 -12.23 11.35
C VAL A 539 -3.13 -13.22 10.50
N THR A 540 -2.46 -14.16 9.82
CA THR A 540 -3.10 -15.25 9.07
C THR A 540 -2.70 -16.62 9.61
N PRO A 541 -3.10 -16.98 10.84
CA PRO A 541 -2.74 -18.29 11.40
C PRO A 541 -3.36 -19.40 10.55
N LEU A 542 -2.55 -20.40 10.18
CA LEU A 542 -3.08 -21.54 9.45
C LEU A 542 -3.63 -22.60 10.42
N ALA A 543 -4.65 -23.35 10.01
CA ALA A 543 -5.28 -24.38 10.85
C ALA A 543 -4.29 -25.45 11.36
N ASP A 544 -3.28 -25.78 10.54
CA ASP A 544 -2.24 -26.74 10.92
C ASP A 544 -1.32 -26.19 12.04
N ASP A 545 -1.16 -24.87 12.16
CA ASP A 545 -0.33 -24.21 13.18
C ASP A 545 -1.03 -24.16 14.55
N ALA A 546 -2.36 -24.05 14.58
CA ALA A 546 -3.13 -23.99 15.83
C ALA A 546 -3.00 -25.27 16.68
N SER A 547 -2.63 -26.39 16.05
CA SER A 547 -2.35 -27.67 16.71
C SER A 547 -0.98 -27.71 17.42
N LEU A 548 -0.04 -26.82 17.06
CA LEU A 548 1.29 -26.74 17.66
C LEU A 548 1.30 -25.90 18.94
N ASP A 549 0.51 -24.83 19.01
CA ASP A 549 0.36 -24.03 20.24
C ASP A 549 -0.33 -24.82 21.37
N THR A 550 -1.30 -25.68 21.03
CA THR A 550 -1.93 -26.59 22.00
C THR A 550 -0.95 -27.67 22.50
N ALA A 551 0.03 -28.07 21.70
CA ALA A 551 1.07 -29.01 22.12
C ALA A 551 2.11 -28.36 23.06
N LEU A 552 2.44 -27.09 22.86
CA LEU A 552 3.36 -26.34 23.74
C LEU A 552 2.73 -26.02 25.11
N ASP A 553 1.42 -25.77 25.17
CA ASP A 553 0.71 -25.51 26.43
C ASP A 553 0.42 -26.79 27.24
N SER A 554 0.27 -27.94 26.55
CA SER A 554 0.15 -29.25 27.21
C SER A 554 1.47 -29.80 27.76
N GLY A 555 2.61 -29.33 27.24
CA GLY A 555 3.96 -29.75 27.68
C GLY A 555 4.50 -29.00 28.91
N SER A 556 3.89 -27.87 29.29
CA SER A 556 4.26 -27.07 30.46
C SER A 556 3.40 -27.37 31.70
N THR A 557 2.33 -28.17 31.55
CA THR A 557 1.35 -28.45 32.61
C THR A 557 1.41 -29.89 33.15
N SER A 558 2.57 -30.55 33.08
CA SER A 558 2.80 -31.86 33.73
C SER A 558 3.80 -31.81 34.89
N ALA A 559 4.22 -30.62 35.33
CA ALA A 559 5.19 -30.47 36.42
C ALA A 559 4.77 -29.45 37.49
N GLN A 560 3.48 -29.36 37.88
CA GLN A 560 3.07 -28.70 39.14
C GLN A 560 1.58 -28.90 39.48
N LEU A 561 1.13 -30.15 39.69
CA LEU A 561 -0.13 -30.41 40.39
C LEU A 561 0.09 -31.42 41.52
N GLY A 562 0.80 -30.96 42.54
CA GLY A 562 0.84 -31.55 43.87
C GLY A 562 0.26 -30.58 44.87
N ALA A 563 -0.89 -30.92 45.43
CA ALA A 563 -1.50 -30.37 46.64
C ALA A 563 -2.01 -28.90 46.61
N ASN A 564 -3.33 -28.75 46.42
CA ASN A 564 -4.17 -28.13 47.45
C ASN A 564 -5.66 -28.39 47.17
N GLN A 565 -6.22 -29.37 47.86
CA GLN A 565 -7.66 -29.48 48.09
C GLN A 565 -8.05 -28.46 49.15
N TYR A 566 -8.92 -27.49 48.84
CA TYR A 566 -9.82 -26.92 49.83
C TYR A 566 -11.19 -26.58 49.25
N SER A 567 -12.20 -26.94 50.03
CA SER A 567 -13.61 -27.12 49.71
C SER A 567 -14.39 -25.83 49.37
N ARG A 568 -15.36 -25.94 48.44
CA ARG A 568 -16.60 -25.13 48.49
C ARG A 568 -17.82 -26.03 48.60
N ARG A 569 -18.32 -26.17 49.83
CA ARG A 569 -19.68 -26.65 50.13
C ARG A 569 -20.68 -25.58 49.72
N GLY A 570 -21.69 -25.98 48.96
CA GLY A 570 -22.84 -25.14 48.61
C GLY A 570 -23.68 -24.73 49.82
N ARG A 571 -24.34 -23.57 49.71
CA ARG A 571 -25.39 -23.17 50.65
C ARG A 571 -26.60 -22.67 49.87
N ARG A 572 -27.68 -23.44 50.01
CA ARG A 572 -29.04 -23.17 49.53
C ARG A 572 -29.61 -21.91 50.16
N SER A 573 -30.37 -21.17 49.36
CA SER A 573 -31.33 -20.15 49.76
C SER A 573 -32.43 -20.72 50.67
N ARG A 574 -32.77 -20.02 51.76
CA ARG A 574 -34.07 -20.14 52.43
C ARG A 574 -34.61 -18.77 52.83
N ARG A 575 -35.89 -18.61 52.52
CA ARG A 575 -36.77 -17.45 52.67
C ARG A 575 -36.81 -16.86 54.09
N LEU A 576 -36.89 -15.54 54.14
CA LEU A 576 -37.34 -14.75 55.28
C LEU A 576 -38.88 -14.79 55.35
N ALA A 577 -39.41 -15.11 56.53
CA ALA A 577 -40.76 -14.78 56.95
C ALA A 577 -40.74 -14.41 58.45
N GLY A 578 -41.14 -13.18 58.75
CA GLY A 578 -42.07 -12.88 59.84
C GLY A 578 -41.61 -12.93 61.30
N ARG A 579 -41.62 -11.72 61.89
CA ARG A 579 -42.25 -11.34 63.17
C ARG A 579 -41.49 -11.46 64.51
N SER A 580 -41.38 -10.27 65.10
CA SER A 580 -41.73 -9.86 66.48
C SER A 580 -40.79 -10.09 67.66
N ALA A 581 -40.44 -8.94 68.25
CA ALA A 581 -40.76 -8.53 69.63
C ALA A 581 -39.69 -8.71 70.73
N ILE A 582 -39.37 -7.55 71.35
CA ILE A 582 -39.09 -7.29 72.78
C ILE A 582 -37.77 -7.92 73.28
N SER A 583 -36.82 -7.23 73.92
CA SER A 583 -36.75 -5.98 74.70
C SER A 583 -35.34 -5.40 74.61
#